data_AF-A0A939RF26-F1
#
_entry.id   AF-A0A939RF26-F1
#
_cell.length_a   1.000
_cell.length_b   1.000
_cell.length_c   1.000
_cell.angle_alpha   90.00
_cell.angle_beta   90.00
_cell.angle_gamma   90.00
#
_symmetry.space_group_name_H-M   'P 1'
#
loop_
_entity.id
_entity.type
_entity.pdbx_description
1 polymer ?
#
loop_
_entity_poly.entity_id
_entity_poly.type
_entity_poly.pdbx_seq_one_letter_code
_entity_poly.pdbx_strand_id
1 'polypeptide(L)'
;MSELGKPRRIARRAGWILLGTALSTASFAGIAFAGVSASMADSFAPAPPGSAARSWPAARAVPGDRITVAVAVSNEGSVATDVLAPYQVLAEAEKMFVYTVAAERRVSPLSGGAHLLPDHTLAEVANGTVPEPDVVVVPAVTDPTGAGEEQLRRWIVERHRKGARVLGVCAGSELLAASGLLDGREATSFWSNIDSLERGFPQVHWQRGLRYVEDGRVTTTAGVTSGTVGALRIVEELVGKAEADRIGTGLSYPGWTLDGPTSIPANHLGPGDLPYALNAAFPWLRPTTGIGLPDGVDEIDAAAAFEVYGGVSFAARTVVIGERDTVTTRHGLVLVTRSAAGGPSGVDRFVVPGVADAGAVGAPLHDWARRHGLAVDLPGGGRRPGEFGFDPVLRDLAEHGDRRTALTTAKFSEYPSAHLELTGAAWPLRSTLLAAAAAALSIGVGLAPLAIRRAARRRRPSTARVS
;
A
#
# COMPACT_ATOMS: atom_id res chain seq x y z
N MET A 1 12.44 18.02 65.40
CA MET A 1 12.97 17.12 64.34
C MET A 1 11.93 16.80 63.24
N SER A 2 11.22 17.78 62.65
CA SER A 2 10.08 17.49 61.74
C SER A 2 9.98 18.25 60.41
N GLU A 3 10.88 19.18 60.09
CA GLU A 3 10.80 19.91 58.80
C GLU A 3 11.67 19.27 57.68
N LEU A 4 12.86 18.74 58.01
CA LEU A 4 13.81 18.17 57.02
C LEU A 4 13.37 16.86 56.34
N GLY A 5 12.34 16.18 56.86
CA GLY A 5 11.84 14.91 56.31
C GLY A 5 10.76 15.04 55.23
N LYS A 6 10.09 16.21 55.16
CA LYS A 6 9.02 16.53 54.21
C LYS A 6 9.54 16.61 52.76
N PRO A 7 10.61 17.36 52.44
CA PRO A 7 11.12 17.46 51.07
C PRO A 7 11.64 16.12 50.52
N ARG A 8 12.33 15.32 51.34
CA ARG A 8 12.78 13.96 50.95
C ARG A 8 11.62 13.00 50.67
N ARG A 9 10.49 13.13 51.40
CA ARG A 9 9.27 12.34 51.14
C ARG A 9 8.56 12.77 49.86
N ILE A 10 8.54 14.06 49.56
CA ILE A 10 7.95 14.64 48.35
C ILE A 10 8.78 14.24 47.12
N ALA A 11 10.10 14.46 47.14
CA ALA A 11 11.01 14.08 46.06
C ALA A 11 10.92 12.58 45.74
N ARG A 12 10.85 11.73 46.77
CA ARG A 12 10.68 10.29 46.57
C ARG A 12 9.32 9.94 45.98
N ARG A 13 8.22 10.60 46.37
CA ARG A 13 6.90 10.39 45.74
C ARG A 13 6.90 10.82 44.28
N ALA A 14 7.50 11.97 43.98
CA ALA A 14 7.68 12.46 42.62
C ALA A 14 8.48 11.45 41.77
N GLY A 15 9.57 10.89 42.29
CA GLY A 15 10.33 9.85 41.58
C GLY A 15 9.53 8.60 41.22
N TRP A 16 8.61 8.14 42.08
CA TRP A 16 7.73 7.00 41.74
C TRP A 16 6.63 7.35 40.75
N ILE A 17 6.12 8.57 40.79
CA ILE A 17 5.15 9.05 39.80
C ILE A 17 5.84 9.13 38.44
N LEU A 18 7.02 9.74 38.37
CA LEU A 18 7.83 9.81 37.15
C LEU A 18 8.15 8.42 36.60
N LEU A 19 8.57 7.48 37.47
CA LEU A 19 8.81 6.09 37.05
C LEU A 19 7.53 5.42 36.53
N GLY A 20 6.39 5.61 37.21
CA GLY A 20 5.11 5.07 36.77
C GLY A 20 4.66 5.64 35.42
N THR A 21 4.78 6.95 35.23
CA THR A 21 4.49 7.61 33.95
C THR A 21 5.41 7.09 32.85
N ALA A 22 6.72 6.99 33.11
CA ALA A 22 7.67 6.46 32.13
C ALA A 22 7.34 5.02 31.72
N LEU A 23 7.01 4.16 32.68
CA LEU A 23 6.62 2.77 32.41
C LEU A 23 5.30 2.68 31.62
N SER A 24 4.32 3.52 31.96
CA SER A 24 3.05 3.59 31.21
C SER A 24 3.27 4.05 29.77
N THR A 25 4.03 5.12 29.57
CA THR A 25 4.32 5.64 28.22
C THR A 25 5.12 4.63 27.41
N ALA A 26 6.16 4.02 27.98
CA ALA A 26 6.97 3.01 27.30
C ALA A 26 6.13 1.76 26.95
N SER A 27 5.25 1.32 27.84
CA SER A 27 4.34 0.20 27.58
C SER A 27 3.38 0.49 26.43
N PHE A 28 2.73 1.66 26.43
CA PHE A 28 1.79 2.04 25.38
C PHE A 28 2.49 2.19 24.03
N ALA A 29 3.64 2.87 24.01
CA ALA A 29 4.46 3.02 22.81
C ALA A 29 4.94 1.67 22.27
N GLY A 30 5.32 0.73 23.16
CA GLY A 30 5.70 -0.63 22.76
C GLY A 30 4.56 -1.42 22.13
N ILE A 31 3.33 -1.31 22.66
CA ILE A 31 2.14 -1.92 22.05
C ILE A 31 1.89 -1.32 20.67
N ALA A 32 1.81 0.01 20.58
CA ALA A 32 1.57 0.70 19.31
C ALA A 32 2.63 0.35 18.25
N PHE A 33 3.91 0.32 18.63
CA PHE A 33 5.01 -0.06 17.74
C PHE A 33 4.86 -1.50 17.24
N ALA A 34 4.58 -2.46 18.14
CA ALA A 34 4.35 -3.85 17.75
C ALA A 34 3.16 -3.99 16.78
N GLY A 35 2.10 -3.19 16.97
CA GLY A 35 0.97 -3.13 16.06
C GLY A 35 1.37 -2.61 14.67
N VAL A 36 2.09 -1.49 14.60
CA VAL A 36 2.59 -0.95 13.32
C VAL A 36 3.49 -1.98 12.61
N SER A 37 4.44 -2.60 13.31
CA SER A 37 5.31 -3.63 12.74
C SER A 37 4.50 -4.81 12.19
N ALA A 38 3.48 -5.27 12.90
CA ALA A 38 2.59 -6.35 12.43
C ALA A 38 1.80 -5.93 11.18
N SER A 39 1.27 -4.70 11.15
CA SER A 39 0.56 -4.15 9.99
C SER A 39 1.44 -4.07 8.75
N MET A 40 2.69 -3.59 8.91
CA MET A 40 3.66 -3.52 7.82
C MET A 40 4.05 -4.91 7.29
N ALA A 41 4.31 -5.86 8.20
CA ALA A 41 4.65 -7.23 7.84
C ALA A 41 3.51 -7.96 7.09
N ASP A 42 2.26 -7.73 7.49
CA ASP A 42 1.08 -8.24 6.78
C ASP A 42 0.91 -7.60 5.39
N SER A 43 1.31 -6.33 5.22
CA SER A 43 1.13 -5.58 3.97
C SER A 43 1.99 -6.11 2.83
N PHE A 44 3.23 -6.51 3.14
CA PHE A 44 4.20 -7.11 2.21
C PHE A 44 4.53 -8.54 2.63
N ALA A 45 3.49 -9.34 2.91
CA ALA A 45 3.68 -10.71 3.36
C ALA A 45 4.52 -11.51 2.34
N PRO A 46 5.50 -12.32 2.78
CA PRO A 46 6.24 -13.21 1.89
C PRO A 46 5.31 -14.14 1.10
N ALA A 47 5.77 -14.60 -0.05
CA ALA A 47 5.03 -15.56 -0.86
C ALA A 47 4.66 -16.81 -0.05
N PRO A 48 3.45 -17.39 -0.24
CA PRO A 48 3.05 -18.61 0.44
C PRO A 48 4.03 -19.77 0.18
N PRO A 49 4.39 -20.58 1.20
CA PRO A 49 5.22 -21.75 0.98
C PRO A 49 4.54 -22.72 0.00
N GLY A 50 5.25 -23.16 -1.04
CA GLY A 50 4.71 -24.12 -2.02
C GLY A 50 4.14 -23.51 -3.31
N SER A 51 4.20 -22.18 -3.49
CA SER A 51 3.94 -21.49 -4.79
C SER A 51 5.02 -21.78 -5.85
N ALA A 52 5.60 -22.99 -5.83
CA ALA A 52 6.83 -23.39 -6.49
C ALA A 52 6.78 -23.14 -8.01
N ALA A 53 7.91 -22.72 -8.56
CA ALA A 53 8.16 -22.35 -9.96
C ALA A 53 7.77 -23.37 -11.06
N ARG A 54 7.25 -24.55 -10.69
CA ARG A 54 6.98 -25.67 -11.61
C ARG A 54 5.70 -25.52 -12.44
N SER A 55 4.86 -24.51 -12.19
CA SER A 55 3.61 -24.24 -12.92
C SER A 55 3.50 -22.82 -13.48
N TRP A 56 4.60 -22.06 -13.55
CA TRP A 56 4.58 -20.67 -13.99
C TRP A 56 4.16 -20.55 -15.46
N PRO A 57 3.19 -19.66 -15.76
CA PRO A 57 2.88 -19.31 -17.15
C PRO A 57 4.15 -18.83 -17.87
N ALA A 58 4.27 -19.20 -19.14
CA ALA A 58 5.31 -18.64 -19.99
C ALA A 58 5.07 -17.14 -20.16
N ALA A 59 6.14 -16.35 -20.12
CA ALA A 59 6.06 -14.93 -20.42
C ALA A 59 5.59 -14.72 -21.87
N ARG A 60 4.80 -13.67 -22.09
CA ARG A 60 4.33 -13.31 -23.43
C ARG A 60 5.52 -12.83 -24.27
N ALA A 61 5.54 -13.22 -25.54
CA ALA A 61 6.54 -12.74 -26.47
C ALA A 61 6.35 -11.23 -26.70
N VAL A 62 7.44 -10.46 -26.63
CA VAL A 62 7.43 -9.02 -26.88
C VAL A 62 7.39 -8.78 -28.39
N PRO A 63 6.34 -8.11 -28.93
CA PRO A 63 6.27 -7.80 -30.36
C PRO A 63 7.33 -6.77 -30.74
N GLY A 64 7.96 -6.93 -31.91
CA GLY A 64 9.04 -6.05 -32.38
C GLY A 64 8.59 -4.71 -32.96
N ASP A 65 7.29 -4.48 -33.13
CA ASP A 65 6.67 -3.29 -33.74
C ASP A 65 5.96 -2.38 -32.71
N ARG A 66 6.12 -2.65 -31.42
CA ARG A 66 5.49 -1.92 -30.31
C ARG A 66 6.53 -1.15 -29.50
N ILE A 67 6.09 -0.04 -28.90
CA ILE A 67 6.82 0.65 -27.86
C ILE A 67 6.86 -0.26 -26.64
N THR A 68 8.05 -0.59 -26.15
CA THR A 68 8.23 -1.55 -25.06
C THR A 68 8.27 -0.86 -23.71
N VAL A 69 7.48 -1.34 -22.77
CA VAL A 69 7.39 -0.79 -21.41
C VAL A 69 7.75 -1.87 -20.39
N ALA A 70 8.74 -1.59 -19.55
CA ALA A 70 9.10 -2.45 -18.44
C ALA A 70 8.59 -1.84 -17.12
N VAL A 71 7.76 -2.58 -16.39
CA VAL A 71 7.41 -2.25 -15.01
C VAL A 71 8.40 -2.96 -14.08
N ALA A 72 9.27 -2.18 -13.44
CA ALA A 72 10.42 -2.65 -12.68
C ALA A 72 10.01 -2.95 -11.23
N VAL A 73 9.64 -4.19 -10.95
CA VAL A 73 9.14 -4.61 -9.63
C VAL A 73 10.28 -5.10 -8.73
N SER A 74 10.18 -4.80 -7.44
CA SER A 74 11.11 -5.31 -6.45
C SER A 74 10.77 -6.76 -6.09
N ASN A 75 11.79 -7.57 -5.84
CA ASN A 75 11.59 -8.90 -5.26
C ASN A 75 11.53 -8.89 -3.71
N GLU A 76 11.70 -7.73 -3.07
CA GLU A 76 11.53 -7.48 -1.63
C GLU A 76 10.17 -6.86 -1.31
N GLY A 77 9.56 -6.17 -2.28
CA GLY A 77 8.18 -5.70 -2.20
C GLY A 77 7.94 -4.39 -2.95
N SER A 78 6.81 -4.28 -3.64
CA SER A 78 6.38 -3.04 -4.31
C SER A 78 4.94 -2.67 -3.97
N VAL A 79 4.61 -1.38 -4.02
CA VAL A 79 3.20 -0.95 -3.85
C VAL A 79 2.38 -1.46 -5.02
N ALA A 80 1.28 -2.18 -4.74
CA ALA A 80 0.48 -2.87 -5.74
C ALA A 80 -0.08 -1.90 -6.79
N THR A 81 -0.66 -0.78 -6.36
CA THR A 81 -1.28 0.18 -7.28
C THR A 81 -0.26 0.93 -8.14
N ASP A 82 0.93 1.20 -7.61
CA ASP A 82 2.03 1.82 -8.37
C ASP A 82 2.51 0.92 -9.52
N VAL A 83 2.29 -0.39 -9.40
CA VAL A 83 2.56 -1.38 -10.45
C VAL A 83 1.35 -1.49 -11.39
N LEU A 84 0.19 -1.84 -10.83
CA LEU A 84 -0.99 -2.29 -11.58
C LEU A 84 -1.68 -1.15 -12.34
N ALA A 85 -1.80 0.04 -11.76
CA ALA A 85 -2.53 1.14 -12.40
C ALA A 85 -1.80 1.71 -13.63
N PRO A 86 -0.48 2.03 -13.57
CA PRO A 86 0.29 2.38 -14.75
C PRO A 86 0.37 1.24 -15.77
N TYR A 87 0.46 -0.01 -15.31
CA TYR A 87 0.46 -1.18 -16.19
C TYR A 87 -0.78 -1.21 -17.08
N GLN A 88 -1.98 -1.07 -16.50
CA GLN A 88 -3.23 -1.06 -17.26
C GLN A 88 -3.25 0.07 -18.29
N VAL A 89 -2.98 1.31 -17.87
CA VAL A 89 -3.01 2.48 -18.75
C VAL A 89 -2.10 2.29 -19.96
N LEU A 90 -0.86 1.83 -19.72
CA LEU A 90 0.13 1.65 -20.77
C LEU A 90 -0.19 0.44 -21.65
N ALA A 91 -0.81 -0.61 -21.10
CA ALA A 91 -1.16 -1.80 -21.86
C ALA A 91 -2.47 -1.65 -22.66
N GLU A 92 -3.33 -0.71 -22.27
CA GLU A 92 -4.52 -0.31 -23.05
C GLU A 92 -4.17 0.50 -24.30
N ALA A 93 -2.97 1.09 -24.36
CA ALA A 93 -2.51 1.83 -25.52
C ALA A 93 -2.09 0.87 -26.64
N GLU A 94 -2.76 0.95 -27.78
CA GLU A 94 -2.63 -0.07 -28.83
C GLU A 94 -1.19 -0.26 -29.31
N LYS A 95 -0.37 0.80 -29.32
CA LYS A 95 1.02 0.80 -29.80
C LYS A 95 2.06 0.41 -28.75
N MET A 96 1.64 0.09 -27.53
CA MET A 96 2.53 -0.26 -26.44
C MET A 96 2.43 -1.74 -26.09
N PHE A 97 3.54 -2.29 -25.59
CA PHE A 97 3.57 -3.61 -24.99
C PHE A 97 4.22 -3.51 -23.61
N VAL A 98 3.52 -3.99 -22.59
CA VAL A 98 3.96 -3.89 -21.20
C VAL A 98 4.32 -5.26 -20.66
N TYR A 99 5.51 -5.37 -20.07
CA TYR A 99 5.95 -6.54 -19.30
C TYR A 99 6.50 -6.10 -17.95
N THR A 100 6.54 -7.04 -17.02
CA THR A 100 7.13 -6.86 -15.69
C THR A 100 8.54 -7.42 -15.63
N VAL A 101 9.43 -6.76 -14.89
CA VAL A 101 10.82 -7.20 -14.74
C VAL A 101 11.27 -7.07 -13.29
N ALA A 102 12.02 -8.05 -12.80
CA ALA A 102 12.59 -8.04 -11.46
C ALA A 102 14.05 -8.53 -11.47
N ALA A 103 14.79 -8.37 -10.37
CA ALA A 103 16.18 -8.84 -10.27
C ALA A 103 16.27 -10.35 -10.50
N GLU A 104 15.34 -11.11 -9.91
CA GLU A 104 15.24 -12.54 -9.99
C GLU A 104 13.84 -12.97 -10.44
N ARG A 105 13.77 -14.10 -11.15
CA ARG A 105 12.50 -14.74 -11.49
C ARG A 105 11.98 -15.47 -10.26
N ARG A 106 11.41 -14.72 -9.32
CA ARG A 106 10.76 -15.20 -8.10
C ARG A 106 9.49 -14.39 -7.83
N VAL A 107 8.59 -14.93 -7.02
CA VAL A 107 7.36 -14.23 -6.63
C VAL A 107 7.72 -12.93 -5.92
N SER A 108 7.21 -11.82 -6.44
CA SER A 108 7.38 -10.47 -5.88
C SER A 108 6.18 -10.14 -4.97
N PRO A 109 6.39 -9.84 -3.68
CA PRO A 109 5.34 -9.32 -2.82
C PRO A 109 4.82 -7.97 -3.32
N LEU A 110 3.52 -7.76 -3.25
CA LEU A 110 2.88 -6.48 -3.46
C LEU A 110 2.17 -6.02 -2.19
N SER A 111 2.02 -4.70 -2.00
CA SER A 111 1.24 -4.16 -0.88
C SER A 111 -0.20 -4.69 -0.89
N GLY A 112 -0.83 -4.74 0.28
CA GLY A 112 -2.18 -5.29 0.40
C GLY A 112 -2.24 -6.81 0.26
N GLY A 113 -1.13 -7.51 0.53
CA GLY A 113 -1.08 -8.98 0.62
C GLY A 113 -1.17 -9.72 -0.71
N ALA A 114 -1.00 -9.01 -1.83
CA ALA A 114 -0.96 -9.59 -3.16
C ALA A 114 0.46 -10.03 -3.55
N HIS A 115 0.56 -10.84 -4.60
CA HIS A 115 1.82 -11.40 -5.08
C HIS A 115 1.81 -11.42 -6.59
N LEU A 116 2.94 -11.05 -7.20
CA LEU A 116 3.11 -10.98 -8.65
C LEU A 116 4.23 -11.92 -9.10
N LEU A 117 4.05 -12.52 -10.27
CA LEU A 117 5.11 -13.24 -10.97
C LEU A 117 5.70 -12.34 -12.07
N PRO A 118 6.97 -11.92 -11.99
CA PRO A 118 7.57 -11.11 -13.04
C PRO A 118 7.71 -11.91 -14.34
N ASP A 119 7.44 -11.27 -15.47
CA ASP A 119 7.57 -11.86 -16.80
C ASP A 119 9.04 -12.18 -17.10
N HIS A 120 9.94 -11.27 -16.73
CA HIS A 120 11.36 -11.34 -17.07
C HIS A 120 12.27 -10.94 -15.91
N THR A 121 13.56 -11.21 -16.07
CA THR A 121 14.62 -10.75 -15.16
C THR A 121 15.39 -9.57 -15.75
N LEU A 122 16.02 -8.76 -14.88
CA LEU A 122 16.91 -7.67 -15.31
C LEU A 122 18.04 -8.19 -16.22
N ALA A 123 18.52 -9.41 -15.96
CA ALA A 123 19.56 -10.08 -16.73
C ALA A 123 19.10 -10.51 -18.13
N GLU A 124 17.87 -11.02 -18.27
CA GLU A 124 17.27 -11.37 -19.58
C GLU A 124 17.10 -10.15 -20.49
N VAL A 125 16.80 -8.98 -19.92
CA VAL A 125 16.79 -7.72 -20.70
C VAL A 125 18.23 -7.29 -21.03
N ALA A 126 19.16 -7.39 -20.08
CA ALA A 126 20.54 -6.95 -20.26
C ALA A 126 21.33 -7.78 -21.29
N ASN A 127 21.03 -9.07 -21.41
CA ASN A 127 21.68 -9.96 -22.37
C ASN A 127 20.96 -10.03 -23.73
N GLY A 128 19.87 -9.28 -23.91
CA GLY A 128 19.10 -9.23 -25.17
C GLY A 128 18.17 -10.43 -25.42
N THR A 129 17.87 -11.24 -24.40
CA THR A 129 16.84 -12.30 -24.51
C THR A 129 15.45 -11.69 -24.73
N VAL A 130 15.23 -10.51 -24.16
CA VAL A 130 14.00 -9.71 -24.27
C VAL A 130 14.36 -8.33 -24.79
N PRO A 131 13.54 -7.69 -25.65
CA PRO A 131 13.79 -6.34 -26.12
C PRO A 131 14.03 -5.34 -24.98
N GLU A 132 14.91 -4.37 -25.22
CA GLU A 132 15.11 -3.26 -24.27
C GLU A 132 13.86 -2.38 -24.19
N PRO A 133 13.50 -1.86 -23.00
CA PRO A 133 12.34 -1.00 -22.83
C PRO A 133 12.60 0.43 -23.32
N ASP A 134 11.64 1.00 -24.03
CA ASP A 134 11.56 2.44 -24.32
C ASP A 134 11.11 3.24 -23.09
N VAL A 135 10.34 2.62 -22.19
CA VAL A 135 9.84 3.22 -20.95
C VAL A 135 10.07 2.26 -19.78
N VAL A 136 10.58 2.79 -18.67
CA VAL A 136 10.70 2.07 -17.40
C VAL A 136 9.77 2.72 -16.37
N VAL A 137 8.82 1.95 -15.84
CA VAL A 137 7.98 2.35 -14.71
C VAL A 137 8.61 1.86 -13.42
N VAL A 138 8.74 2.75 -12.44
CA VAL A 138 9.40 2.51 -11.16
C VAL A 138 8.42 2.76 -10.01
N PRO A 139 7.82 1.71 -9.44
CA PRO A 139 6.89 1.82 -8.32
C PRO A 139 7.62 2.15 -7.01
N ALA A 140 6.87 2.52 -5.96
CA ALA A 140 7.42 2.52 -4.61
C ALA A 140 7.80 1.09 -4.16
N VAL A 141 8.91 0.98 -3.45
CA VAL A 141 9.47 -0.28 -2.92
C VAL A 141 9.67 -0.18 -1.40
N THR A 142 9.81 -1.34 -0.73
CA THR A 142 9.88 -1.41 0.74
C THR A 142 11.13 -0.79 1.35
N ASP A 143 12.30 -0.94 0.70
CA ASP A 143 13.57 -0.37 1.14
C ASP A 143 14.37 0.22 -0.05
N PRO A 144 13.99 1.42 -0.53
CA PRO A 144 14.54 2.00 -1.76
C PRO A 144 16.05 2.29 -1.69
N THR A 145 16.61 2.43 -0.49
CA THR A 145 18.05 2.66 -0.27
C THR A 145 18.80 1.38 0.09
N GLY A 146 18.08 0.29 0.34
CA GLY A 146 18.62 -0.99 0.77
C GLY A 146 19.50 -1.67 -0.26
N ALA A 147 20.28 -2.65 0.23
CA ALA A 147 21.16 -3.47 -0.62
C ALA A 147 20.36 -4.38 -1.58
N GLY A 148 19.14 -4.79 -1.21
CA GLY A 148 18.26 -5.59 -2.05
C GLY A 148 17.88 -4.90 -3.37
N GLU A 149 17.82 -3.56 -3.36
CA GLU A 149 17.41 -2.76 -4.52
C GLU A 149 18.58 -2.24 -5.36
N GLU A 150 19.83 -2.57 -5.01
CA GLU A 150 21.02 -2.08 -5.71
C GLU A 150 21.05 -2.47 -7.19
N GLN A 151 20.66 -3.71 -7.51
CA GLN A 151 20.59 -4.16 -8.91
C GLN A 151 19.55 -3.39 -9.70
N LEU A 152 18.39 -3.11 -9.09
CA LEU A 152 17.30 -2.36 -9.69
C LEU A 152 17.73 -0.91 -9.97
N ARG A 153 18.33 -0.23 -8.98
CA ARG A 153 18.88 1.14 -9.15
C ARG A 153 19.86 1.23 -10.31
N ARG A 154 20.84 0.32 -10.37
CA ARG A 154 21.84 0.29 -11.46
C ARG A 154 21.21 0.05 -12.82
N TRP A 155 20.30 -0.92 -12.90
CA TRP A 155 19.62 -1.25 -14.14
C TRP A 155 18.77 -0.09 -14.64
N ILE A 156 18.02 0.61 -13.78
CA ILE A 156 17.24 1.80 -14.14
C ILE A 156 18.13 2.89 -14.73
N VAL A 157 19.26 3.20 -14.09
CA VAL A 157 20.23 4.19 -14.58
C VAL A 157 20.81 3.77 -15.93
N GLU A 158 21.10 2.49 -16.14
CA GLU A 158 21.57 1.96 -17.42
C GLU A 158 20.53 2.14 -18.53
N ARG A 159 19.27 1.76 -18.30
CA ARG A 159 18.20 1.94 -19.29
C ARG A 159 17.97 3.40 -19.63
N HIS A 160 17.96 4.27 -18.62
CA HIS A 160 17.87 5.71 -18.87
C HIS A 160 19.04 6.22 -19.71
N ARG A 161 20.28 5.78 -19.45
CA ARG A 161 21.45 6.14 -20.28
C ARG A 161 21.32 5.67 -21.72
N LYS A 162 20.69 4.52 -21.95
CA LYS A 162 20.46 3.95 -23.29
C LYS A 162 19.30 4.58 -24.07
N GLY A 163 18.51 5.46 -23.45
CA GLY A 163 17.45 6.20 -24.14
C GLY A 163 16.06 6.01 -23.54
N ALA A 164 15.87 5.07 -22.62
CA ALA A 164 14.57 4.83 -22.00
C ALA A 164 14.07 6.06 -21.21
N ARG A 165 12.78 6.33 -21.29
CA ARG A 165 12.08 7.25 -20.38
C ARG A 165 11.84 6.54 -19.05
N VAL A 166 11.82 7.29 -17.95
CA VAL A 166 11.60 6.74 -16.60
C VAL A 166 10.39 7.42 -15.98
N LEU A 167 9.40 6.62 -15.57
CA LEU A 167 8.23 7.04 -14.81
C LEU A 167 8.35 6.56 -13.36
N GLY A 168 8.75 7.43 -12.44
CA GLY A 168 8.76 7.13 -11.00
C GLY A 168 7.40 7.42 -10.37
N VAL A 169 6.76 6.41 -9.78
CA VAL A 169 5.40 6.52 -9.24
C VAL A 169 5.44 6.58 -7.72
N CYS A 170 4.69 7.50 -7.10
CA CYS A 170 4.58 7.63 -5.65
C CYS A 170 5.98 7.79 -5.00
N ALA A 171 6.31 6.98 -3.99
CA ALA A 171 7.64 6.93 -3.38
C ALA A 171 8.69 6.19 -4.23
N GLY A 172 8.36 5.72 -5.44
CA GLY A 172 9.33 5.21 -6.42
C GLY A 172 10.37 6.26 -6.81
N SER A 173 10.07 7.55 -6.66
CA SER A 173 11.06 8.62 -6.81
C SER A 173 12.16 8.58 -5.74
N GLU A 174 11.95 7.96 -4.58
CA GLU A 174 13.01 7.72 -3.60
C GLU A 174 14.07 6.74 -4.14
N LEU A 175 13.65 5.69 -4.84
CA LEU A 175 14.55 4.75 -5.50
C LEU A 175 15.37 5.43 -6.60
N LEU A 176 14.75 6.34 -7.35
CA LEU A 176 15.41 7.15 -8.38
C LEU A 176 16.39 8.17 -7.78
N ALA A 177 16.03 8.79 -6.66
CA ALA A 177 16.92 9.69 -5.92
C ALA A 177 18.12 8.91 -5.35
N ALA A 178 17.88 7.73 -4.78
CA ALA A 178 18.92 6.84 -4.26
C ALA A 178 19.87 6.33 -5.36
N SER A 179 19.45 6.27 -6.61
CA SER A 179 20.33 5.93 -7.74
C SER A 179 21.13 7.12 -8.28
N GLY A 180 20.94 8.33 -7.73
CA GLY A 180 21.49 9.59 -8.23
C GLY A 180 20.87 10.07 -9.55
N LEU A 181 19.77 9.47 -10.00
CA LEU A 181 19.16 9.83 -11.29
C LEU A 181 18.46 11.20 -11.23
N LEU A 182 17.99 11.57 -10.04
CA LEU A 182 17.26 12.82 -9.77
C LEU A 182 18.16 13.99 -9.34
N ASP A 183 19.48 13.79 -9.19
CA ASP A 183 20.38 14.85 -8.73
C ASP A 183 20.34 16.05 -9.71
N GLY A 184 19.98 17.23 -9.19
CA GLY A 184 19.83 18.47 -9.94
C GLY A 184 18.55 18.57 -10.77
N ARG A 185 17.60 17.65 -10.63
CA ARG A 185 16.33 17.63 -11.38
C ARG A 185 15.16 18.10 -10.55
N GLU A 186 14.14 18.61 -11.23
CA GLU A 186 12.82 18.76 -10.63
C GLU A 186 12.13 17.40 -10.51
N ALA A 187 11.55 17.12 -9.34
CA ALA A 187 10.81 15.87 -9.10
C ALA A 187 9.73 16.09 -8.03
N THR A 188 8.66 15.32 -8.09
CA THR A 188 7.70 15.16 -6.99
C THR A 188 7.66 13.71 -6.47
N SER A 189 6.95 13.49 -5.37
CA SER A 189 6.79 12.20 -4.69
C SER A 189 5.51 12.15 -3.88
N PHE A 190 5.27 11.04 -3.19
CA PHE A 190 4.19 10.91 -2.22
C PHE A 190 4.29 11.95 -1.12
N TRP A 191 3.20 12.68 -0.86
CA TRP A 191 3.21 13.85 0.02
C TRP A 191 3.78 13.60 1.42
N SER A 192 3.57 12.41 2.01
CA SER A 192 4.08 12.11 3.34
C SER A 192 5.59 11.84 3.38
N ASN A 193 6.21 11.60 2.22
CA ASN A 193 7.63 11.29 2.10
C ASN A 193 8.46 12.51 1.70
N ILE A 194 7.86 13.54 1.09
CA ILE A 194 8.61 14.70 0.56
C ILE A 194 9.49 15.34 1.64
N ASP A 195 9.00 15.53 2.87
CA ASP A 195 9.80 16.11 3.96
C ASP A 195 11.09 15.31 4.24
N SER A 196 11.01 13.96 4.25
CA SER A 196 12.19 13.12 4.45
C SER A 196 13.09 13.10 3.22
N LEU A 197 12.51 13.15 2.02
CA LEU A 197 13.23 13.16 0.76
C LEU A 197 14.04 14.46 0.56
N GLU A 198 13.49 15.61 0.93
CA GLU A 198 14.21 16.89 0.93
C GLU A 198 15.44 16.85 1.85
N ARG A 199 15.36 16.16 2.98
CA ARG A 199 16.50 15.98 3.91
C ARG A 199 17.51 14.95 3.42
N GLY A 200 17.04 13.83 2.87
CA GLY A 200 17.89 12.71 2.42
C GLY A 200 18.57 12.96 1.08
N PHE A 201 17.90 13.70 0.19
CA PHE A 201 18.33 13.97 -1.18
C PHE A 201 18.24 15.47 -1.50
N PRO A 202 19.05 16.31 -0.85
CA PRO A 202 18.97 17.77 -0.96
C PRO A 202 19.37 18.32 -2.34
N GLN A 203 19.96 17.49 -3.21
CA GLN A 203 20.28 17.86 -4.59
C GLN A 203 19.08 17.76 -5.54
N VAL A 204 17.99 17.13 -5.11
CA VAL A 204 16.75 17.03 -5.90
C VAL A 204 15.87 18.24 -5.60
N HIS A 205 15.33 18.88 -6.65
CA HIS A 205 14.41 20.01 -6.53
C HIS A 205 12.98 19.48 -6.33
N TRP A 206 12.65 19.12 -5.09
CA TRP A 206 11.35 18.54 -4.76
C TRP A 206 10.20 19.55 -4.89
N GLN A 207 9.22 19.20 -5.71
CA GLN A 207 7.99 19.96 -5.96
C GLN A 207 6.83 19.35 -5.18
N ARG A 208 5.99 20.21 -4.59
CA ARG A 208 4.80 19.82 -3.82
C ARG A 208 3.52 20.23 -4.53
N GLY A 209 2.44 19.49 -4.29
CA GLY A 209 1.12 19.85 -4.82
C GLY A 209 0.99 19.72 -6.35
N LEU A 210 1.84 18.90 -6.96
CA LEU A 210 1.78 18.55 -8.39
C LEU A 210 1.57 17.05 -8.52
N ARG A 211 0.63 16.65 -9.38
CA ARG A 211 0.30 15.25 -9.68
C ARG A 211 1.45 14.53 -10.35
N TYR A 212 2.18 15.24 -11.22
CA TYR A 212 3.42 14.78 -11.79
C TYR A 212 4.32 15.96 -12.16
N VAL A 213 5.62 15.68 -12.29
CA VAL A 213 6.67 16.61 -12.73
C VAL A 213 7.47 15.92 -13.82
N GLU A 214 7.76 16.64 -14.90
CA GLU A 214 8.55 16.16 -16.04
C GLU A 214 9.86 16.95 -16.13
N ASP A 215 10.99 16.25 -16.09
CA ASP A 215 12.33 16.80 -16.29
C ASP A 215 13.08 15.94 -17.32
N GLY A 216 13.00 16.37 -18.58
CA GLY A 216 13.61 15.66 -19.71
C GLY A 216 12.94 14.30 -19.98
N ARG A 217 13.68 13.21 -19.78
CA ARG A 217 13.17 11.82 -19.95
C ARG A 217 12.75 11.17 -18.64
N VAL A 218 12.70 11.94 -17.55
CA VAL A 218 12.27 11.46 -16.23
C VAL A 218 10.97 12.18 -15.85
N THR A 219 9.95 11.40 -15.58
CA THR A 219 8.67 11.87 -15.03
C THR A 219 8.52 11.25 -13.65
N THR A 220 8.23 12.04 -12.63
CA THR A 220 7.82 11.50 -11.32
C THR A 220 6.42 11.94 -10.95
N THR A 221 5.66 11.07 -10.31
CA THR A 221 4.29 11.37 -9.87
C THR A 221 4.23 11.56 -8.36
N ALA A 222 3.18 12.24 -7.91
CA ALA A 222 2.78 12.20 -6.52
C ALA A 222 2.25 10.80 -6.15
N GLY A 223 1.49 10.71 -5.08
CA GLY A 223 0.99 9.48 -4.50
C GLY A 223 0.20 8.59 -5.44
N VAL A 224 -0.08 7.42 -4.91
CA VAL A 224 -0.49 6.19 -5.57
C VAL A 224 -1.33 6.36 -6.83
N THR A 225 -2.50 7.02 -6.77
CA THR A 225 -3.36 7.11 -7.96
C THR A 225 -2.88 8.08 -9.05
N SER A 226 -1.94 8.97 -8.71
CA SER A 226 -1.27 9.88 -9.65
C SER A 226 -0.44 9.14 -10.71
N GLY A 227 -0.02 7.91 -10.41
CA GLY A 227 0.63 7.01 -11.37
C GLY A 227 -0.21 6.78 -12.63
N THR A 228 -1.54 6.71 -12.48
CA THR A 228 -2.50 6.59 -13.59
C THR A 228 -2.38 7.77 -14.55
N VAL A 229 -2.34 8.99 -14.00
CA VAL A 229 -2.25 10.23 -14.80
C VAL A 229 -0.86 10.41 -15.40
N GLY A 230 0.20 10.05 -14.67
CA GLY A 230 1.55 10.02 -15.21
C GLY A 230 1.69 9.03 -16.37
N ALA A 231 1.05 7.87 -16.30
CA ALA A 231 1.01 6.91 -17.39
C ALA A 231 0.24 7.44 -18.61
N LEU A 232 -0.91 8.10 -18.40
CA LEU A 232 -1.67 8.76 -19.49
C LEU A 232 -0.83 9.84 -20.18
N ARG A 233 -0.01 10.57 -19.41
CA ARG A 233 0.95 11.53 -19.96
C ARG A 233 2.00 10.86 -20.84
N ILE A 234 2.56 9.72 -20.44
CA ILE A 234 3.48 8.94 -21.29
C ILE A 234 2.80 8.45 -22.58
N VAL A 235 1.54 8.01 -22.51
CA VAL A 235 0.75 7.64 -23.70
C VAL A 235 0.57 8.84 -24.62
N GLU A 236 0.24 10.01 -24.09
CA GLU A 236 0.09 11.24 -24.85
C GLU A 236 1.36 11.58 -25.64
N GLU A 237 2.52 11.49 -24.99
CA GLU A 237 3.80 11.86 -25.59
C GLU A 237 4.30 10.89 -26.66
N LEU A 238 4.05 9.58 -26.47
CA LEU A 238 4.62 8.54 -27.32
C LEU A 238 3.65 8.01 -28.38
N VAL A 239 2.35 8.03 -28.10
CA VAL A 239 1.30 7.50 -28.98
C VAL A 239 0.44 8.61 -29.54
N GLY A 240 0.11 9.60 -28.72
CA GLY A 240 -0.61 10.81 -29.11
C GLY A 240 -1.81 11.13 -28.24
N LYS A 241 -2.24 12.40 -28.28
CA LYS A 241 -3.37 12.96 -27.53
C LYS A 241 -4.66 12.16 -27.63
N ALA A 242 -5.04 11.73 -28.84
CA ALA A 242 -6.29 11.00 -29.06
C ALA A 242 -6.34 9.66 -28.31
N GLU A 243 -5.21 8.96 -28.21
CA GLU A 243 -5.16 7.68 -27.49
C GLU A 243 -5.20 7.89 -25.98
N ALA A 244 -4.45 8.88 -25.46
CA ALA A 244 -4.51 9.25 -24.06
C ALA A 244 -5.93 9.68 -23.64
N ASP A 245 -6.63 10.46 -24.47
CA ASP A 245 -8.01 10.89 -24.22
C ASP A 245 -9.00 9.71 -24.24
N ARG A 246 -8.84 8.77 -25.19
CA ARG A 246 -9.65 7.55 -25.27
C ARG A 246 -9.51 6.71 -23.99
N ILE A 247 -8.28 6.44 -23.56
CA ILE A 247 -8.00 5.63 -22.38
C ILE A 247 -8.48 6.35 -21.13
N GLY A 248 -8.10 7.62 -20.93
CA GLY A 248 -8.46 8.37 -19.74
C GLY A 248 -9.97 8.57 -19.58
N THR A 249 -10.70 8.79 -20.67
CA THR A 249 -12.18 8.80 -20.66
C THR A 249 -12.75 7.44 -20.29
N GLY A 250 -12.18 6.34 -20.83
CA GLY A 250 -12.58 4.97 -20.51
C GLY A 250 -12.39 4.63 -19.02
N LEU A 251 -11.28 5.08 -18.43
CA LEU A 251 -10.99 4.89 -17.00
C LEU A 251 -11.91 5.73 -16.11
N SER A 252 -12.35 6.89 -16.58
CA SER A 252 -13.19 7.83 -15.83
C SER A 252 -12.56 8.30 -14.51
N TYR A 253 -11.23 8.54 -14.51
CA TYR A 253 -10.54 9.08 -13.34
C TYR A 253 -11.15 10.43 -12.92
N PRO A 254 -11.52 10.64 -11.63
CA PRO A 254 -12.26 11.83 -11.24
C PRO A 254 -11.50 13.14 -11.48
N GLY A 255 -12.12 14.04 -12.24
CA GLY A 255 -11.58 15.37 -12.53
C GLY A 255 -10.36 15.37 -13.46
N TRP A 256 -10.02 14.24 -14.08
CA TRP A 256 -8.98 14.20 -15.10
C TRP A 256 -9.51 14.71 -16.44
N THR A 257 -8.68 15.50 -17.12
CA THR A 257 -8.86 15.91 -18.52
C THR A 257 -7.48 16.02 -19.16
N LEU A 258 -7.39 15.83 -20.47
CA LEU A 258 -6.11 15.86 -21.21
C LEU A 258 -5.30 17.13 -20.95
N ASP A 259 -5.91 18.31 -21.10
CA ASP A 259 -5.25 19.60 -20.85
C ASP A 259 -5.56 20.16 -19.45
N GLY A 260 -5.89 19.26 -18.50
CA GLY A 260 -6.24 19.63 -17.13
C GLY A 260 -5.02 20.09 -16.31
N PRO A 261 -5.25 20.79 -15.19
CA PRO A 261 -4.15 21.19 -14.32
C PRO A 261 -3.49 19.96 -13.68
N THR A 262 -2.16 20.01 -13.58
CA THR A 262 -1.40 19.02 -12.82
C THR A 262 -1.46 19.28 -11.32
N SER A 263 -1.97 20.43 -10.87
CA SER A 263 -2.01 20.75 -9.44
C SER A 263 -2.97 19.83 -8.66
N ILE A 264 -2.55 19.50 -7.45
CA ILE A 264 -3.33 18.72 -6.48
C ILE A 264 -3.23 19.33 -5.08
N PRO A 265 -4.22 19.09 -4.20
CA PRO A 265 -4.13 19.53 -2.82
C PRO A 265 -2.84 19.05 -2.15
N ALA A 266 -2.05 19.97 -1.62
CA ALA A 266 -0.87 19.64 -0.82
C ALA A 266 -1.33 19.08 0.54
N ASN A 267 -1.28 17.76 0.67
CA ASN A 267 -1.67 17.06 1.88
C ASN A 267 -0.62 17.23 3.00
N HIS A 268 -1.11 17.26 4.24
CA HIS A 268 -0.30 17.29 5.46
C HIS A 268 -0.97 16.41 6.52
N LEU A 269 -0.18 15.89 7.46
CA LEU A 269 -0.72 15.15 8.60
C LEU A 269 -1.53 16.09 9.49
N GLY A 270 -2.72 15.65 9.89
CA GLY A 270 -3.60 16.39 10.78
C GLY A 270 -4.47 15.48 11.65
N PRO A 271 -5.24 16.04 12.59
CA PRO A 271 -6.08 15.25 13.51
C PRO A 271 -7.10 14.35 12.81
N GLY A 272 -7.50 14.70 11.57
CA GLY A 272 -8.39 13.89 10.74
C GLY A 272 -7.79 12.56 10.26
N ASP A 273 -6.47 12.38 10.39
CA ASP A 273 -5.75 11.17 9.97
C ASP A 273 -5.59 10.14 11.09
N LEU A 274 -6.14 10.43 12.28
CA LEU A 274 -6.08 9.52 13.43
C LEU A 274 -6.59 8.09 13.11
N PRO A 275 -7.64 7.88 12.29
CA PRO A 275 -8.05 6.53 11.86
C PRO A 275 -6.92 5.68 11.26
N TYR A 276 -6.09 6.28 10.40
CA TYR A 276 -4.95 5.60 9.78
C TYR A 276 -3.95 5.13 10.84
N ALA A 277 -3.56 6.04 11.75
CA ALA A 277 -2.63 5.72 12.83
C ALA A 277 -3.20 4.66 13.78
N LEU A 278 -4.49 4.75 14.12
CA LEU A 278 -5.17 3.79 14.98
C LEU A 278 -5.25 2.40 14.34
N ASN A 279 -5.63 2.31 13.07
CA ASN A 279 -5.74 1.02 12.39
C ASN A 279 -4.36 0.37 12.21
N ALA A 280 -3.32 1.16 11.92
CA ALA A 280 -1.95 0.67 11.83
C ALA A 280 -1.40 0.20 13.18
N ALA A 281 -1.60 0.97 14.25
CA ALA A 281 -1.05 0.70 15.58
C ALA A 281 -1.85 -0.32 16.40
N PHE A 282 -3.13 -0.53 16.07
CA PHE A 282 -4.01 -1.48 16.76
C PHE A 282 -4.69 -2.44 15.77
N PRO A 283 -3.92 -3.30 15.06
CA PRO A 283 -4.45 -4.17 14.02
C PRO A 283 -5.15 -5.42 14.54
N TRP A 284 -5.08 -5.70 15.84
CA TRP A 284 -5.67 -6.91 16.43
C TRP A 284 -7.18 -6.96 16.21
N LEU A 285 -7.72 -8.18 16.04
CA LEU A 285 -9.15 -8.43 15.81
C LEU A 285 -9.72 -7.76 14.55
N ARG A 286 -8.88 -7.37 13.60
CA ARG A 286 -9.34 -6.92 12.28
C ARG A 286 -9.82 -8.09 11.44
N PRO A 287 -10.87 -7.91 10.61
CA PRO A 287 -11.39 -8.99 9.79
C PRO A 287 -10.39 -9.38 8.70
N THR A 288 -10.48 -10.63 8.27
CA THR A 288 -9.80 -11.15 7.08
C THR A 288 -10.76 -11.10 5.90
N THR A 289 -10.43 -10.28 4.90
CA THR A 289 -11.18 -10.13 3.66
C THR A 289 -10.51 -10.95 2.56
N GLY A 290 -11.22 -11.94 2.03
CA GLY A 290 -10.82 -12.65 0.83
C GLY A 290 -11.10 -11.79 -0.40
N ILE A 291 -10.08 -11.52 -1.20
CA ILE A 291 -10.21 -10.81 -2.49
C ILE A 291 -10.23 -11.88 -3.58
N GLY A 292 -11.42 -12.15 -4.12
CA GLY A 292 -11.61 -13.06 -5.23
C GLY A 292 -11.24 -12.40 -6.55
N LEU A 293 -10.32 -12.98 -7.30
CA LEU A 293 -9.92 -12.47 -8.61
C LEU A 293 -10.38 -13.43 -9.71
N PRO A 294 -11.29 -13.00 -10.61
CA PRO A 294 -11.57 -13.76 -11.82
C PRO A 294 -10.41 -13.64 -12.82
N ASP A 295 -10.26 -14.64 -13.70
CA ASP A 295 -9.39 -14.53 -14.86
C ASP A 295 -9.83 -13.33 -15.72
N GLY A 296 -8.88 -12.49 -16.12
CA GLY A 296 -9.16 -11.29 -16.92
C GLY A 296 -9.63 -10.07 -16.12
N VAL A 297 -9.50 -10.06 -14.79
CA VAL A 297 -9.78 -8.86 -13.98
C VAL A 297 -8.93 -7.66 -14.45
N ASP A 298 -9.52 -6.46 -14.46
CA ASP A 298 -8.82 -5.21 -14.73
C ASP A 298 -7.79 -4.92 -13.60
N GLU A 299 -6.58 -4.49 -13.96
CA GLU A 299 -5.50 -4.31 -13.00
C GLU A 299 -5.80 -3.17 -12.01
N ILE A 300 -6.45 -2.09 -12.43
CA ILE A 300 -6.87 -0.98 -11.55
C ILE A 300 -7.93 -1.44 -10.54
N ASP A 301 -8.84 -2.32 -10.94
CA ASP A 301 -9.87 -2.83 -10.02
C ASP A 301 -9.27 -3.79 -8.99
N ALA A 302 -8.34 -4.64 -9.41
CA ALA A 302 -7.55 -5.47 -8.48
C ALA A 302 -6.71 -4.58 -7.54
N ALA A 303 -6.02 -3.57 -8.07
CA ALA A 303 -5.23 -2.61 -7.31
C ALA A 303 -6.07 -1.88 -6.26
N ALA A 304 -7.25 -1.38 -6.64
CA ALA A 304 -8.17 -0.71 -5.73
C ALA A 304 -8.51 -1.59 -4.51
N ALA A 305 -8.78 -2.88 -4.72
CA ALA A 305 -9.06 -3.80 -3.62
C ALA A 305 -7.84 -4.01 -2.70
N PHE A 306 -6.65 -4.23 -3.27
CA PHE A 306 -5.43 -4.42 -2.47
C PHE A 306 -5.10 -3.17 -1.65
N GLU A 307 -5.15 -2.01 -2.29
CA GLU A 307 -4.85 -0.71 -1.71
C GLU A 307 -5.82 -0.33 -0.60
N VAL A 308 -7.12 -0.43 -0.88
CA VAL A 308 -8.16 0.09 0.01
C VAL A 308 -8.37 -0.82 1.21
N TYR A 309 -8.42 -2.15 1.05
CA TYR A 309 -8.70 -3.04 2.18
C TYR A 309 -7.48 -3.34 3.06
N GLY A 310 -6.35 -3.67 2.44
CA GLY A 310 -5.16 -4.17 3.14
C GLY A 310 -3.99 -3.20 3.14
N GLY A 311 -3.79 -2.46 2.04
CA GLY A 311 -2.59 -1.66 1.80
C GLY A 311 -2.51 -0.39 2.65
N VAL A 312 -3.53 0.48 2.57
CA VAL A 312 -3.51 1.82 3.17
C VAL A 312 -4.45 1.96 4.36
N SER A 313 -5.63 1.36 4.33
CA SER A 313 -6.58 1.51 5.45
C SER A 313 -6.13 0.78 6.72
N PHE A 314 -5.34 -0.30 6.54
CA PHE A 314 -5.06 -1.34 7.54
C PHE A 314 -6.31 -1.92 8.22
N ALA A 315 -7.48 -1.69 7.64
CA ALA A 315 -8.77 -1.98 8.26
C ALA A 315 -9.05 -3.48 8.26
N ALA A 316 -8.51 -4.21 7.29
CA ALA A 316 -8.60 -5.65 7.15
C ALA A 316 -7.24 -6.29 6.87
N ARG A 317 -7.14 -7.60 7.11
CA ARG A 317 -6.13 -8.45 6.46
C ARG A 317 -6.71 -8.92 5.15
N THR A 318 -5.91 -9.03 4.12
CA THR A 318 -6.35 -9.47 2.80
C THR A 318 -5.75 -10.82 2.45
N VAL A 319 -6.52 -11.65 1.76
CA VAL A 319 -6.00 -12.88 1.15
C VAL A 319 -6.54 -12.99 -0.26
N VAL A 320 -5.64 -13.15 -1.23
CA VAL A 320 -6.02 -13.26 -2.64
C VAL A 320 -6.44 -14.69 -2.97
N ILE A 321 -7.62 -14.83 -3.57
CA ILE A 321 -8.24 -16.11 -3.91
C ILE A 321 -8.54 -16.10 -5.40
N GLY A 322 -8.05 -17.09 -6.12
CA GLY A 322 -8.29 -17.26 -7.54
C GLY A 322 -8.95 -18.59 -7.84
N GLU A 323 -9.42 -18.75 -9.07
CA GLU A 323 -9.91 -20.05 -9.54
C GLU A 323 -8.79 -21.11 -9.56
N ARG A 324 -7.55 -20.66 -9.83
CA ARG A 324 -6.32 -21.44 -9.86
C ARG A 324 -5.30 -20.86 -8.88
N ASP A 325 -4.05 -21.32 -8.92
CA ASP A 325 -2.96 -20.74 -8.12
C ASP A 325 -2.39 -19.46 -8.73
N THR A 326 -2.80 -19.11 -9.95
CA THR A 326 -2.47 -17.87 -10.63
C THR A 326 -3.68 -17.34 -11.37
N VAL A 327 -3.79 -16.02 -11.46
CA VAL A 327 -4.75 -15.31 -12.30
C VAL A 327 -3.97 -14.46 -13.29
N THR A 328 -4.37 -14.51 -14.55
CA THR A 328 -3.90 -13.57 -15.57
C THR A 328 -4.90 -12.43 -15.66
N THR A 329 -4.45 -11.21 -15.39
CA THR A 329 -5.27 -9.99 -15.51
C THR A 329 -5.57 -9.69 -16.98
N ARG A 330 -6.47 -8.75 -17.24
CA ARG A 330 -6.94 -8.42 -18.59
C ARG A 330 -5.81 -8.19 -19.59
N HIS A 331 -4.75 -7.50 -19.19
CA HIS A 331 -3.65 -7.11 -20.08
C HIS A 331 -2.44 -8.03 -19.99
N GLY A 332 -2.54 -9.13 -19.23
CA GLY A 332 -1.56 -10.22 -19.23
C GLY A 332 -0.59 -10.25 -18.05
N LEU A 333 -0.79 -9.43 -17.01
CA LEU A 333 -0.03 -9.50 -15.77
C LEU A 333 -0.45 -10.73 -14.97
N VAL A 334 0.52 -11.42 -14.36
CA VAL A 334 0.26 -12.67 -13.62
C VAL A 334 0.33 -12.43 -12.12
N LEU A 335 -0.81 -12.57 -11.46
CA LEU A 335 -0.93 -12.54 -10.00
C LEU A 335 -0.95 -13.95 -9.44
N VAL A 336 -0.24 -14.17 -8.33
CA VAL A 336 -0.28 -15.42 -7.58
C VAL A 336 -1.46 -15.34 -6.61
N THR A 337 -2.24 -16.42 -6.55
CA THR A 337 -3.46 -16.50 -5.75
C THR A 337 -3.50 -17.83 -5.00
N ARG A 338 -4.35 -17.93 -3.98
CA ARG A 338 -4.65 -19.23 -3.36
C ARG A 338 -5.82 -19.86 -4.12
N SER A 339 -5.63 -21.06 -4.68
CA SER A 339 -6.71 -21.72 -5.40
C SER A 339 -7.94 -21.93 -4.50
N ALA A 340 -9.10 -21.57 -5.05
CA ALA A 340 -10.42 -21.84 -4.50
C ALA A 340 -10.67 -23.32 -4.17
N ALA A 341 -9.93 -24.28 -4.76
CA ALA A 341 -10.07 -25.69 -4.44
C ALA A 341 -9.48 -26.07 -3.05
N GLY A 342 -8.47 -25.33 -2.58
CA GLY A 342 -7.75 -25.59 -1.31
C GLY A 342 -7.57 -24.35 -0.43
N GLY A 343 -8.41 -23.34 -0.64
CA GLY A 343 -8.24 -21.98 -0.11
C GLY A 343 -8.20 -21.87 1.42
N PRO A 344 -7.82 -20.69 1.95
CA PRO A 344 -7.65 -20.45 3.37
C PRO A 344 -8.97 -20.56 4.15
N SER A 345 -8.90 -21.13 5.36
CA SER A 345 -9.97 -21.01 6.36
C SER A 345 -9.82 -19.71 7.16
N GLY A 346 -10.89 -19.25 7.81
CA GLY A 346 -10.87 -18.04 8.64
C GLY A 346 -10.97 -16.72 7.86
N VAL A 347 -11.61 -16.75 6.69
CA VAL A 347 -12.01 -15.54 5.97
C VAL A 347 -13.36 -15.08 6.52
N ASP A 348 -13.45 -13.82 6.93
CA ASP A 348 -14.65 -13.22 7.52
C ASP A 348 -15.58 -12.63 6.45
N ARG A 349 -15.00 -12.20 5.32
CA ARG A 349 -15.73 -11.56 4.21
C ARG A 349 -15.09 -11.89 2.87
N PHE A 350 -15.88 -12.01 1.81
CA PHE A 350 -15.38 -12.31 0.47
C PHE A 350 -15.89 -11.27 -0.53
N VAL A 351 -14.95 -10.57 -1.16
CA VAL A 351 -15.22 -9.51 -2.14
C VAL A 351 -14.63 -9.87 -3.49
N VAL A 352 -15.32 -9.54 -4.59
CA VAL A 352 -14.81 -9.71 -5.95
C VAL A 352 -14.83 -8.35 -6.66
N PRO A 353 -13.66 -7.70 -6.87
CA PRO A 353 -13.60 -6.39 -7.51
C PRO A 353 -13.74 -6.48 -9.04
N GLY A 354 -14.12 -5.37 -9.67
CA GLY A 354 -14.14 -5.23 -11.13
C GLY A 354 -15.23 -5.99 -11.87
N VAL A 355 -16.13 -6.69 -11.15
CA VAL A 355 -17.22 -7.46 -11.75
C VAL A 355 -18.55 -6.74 -11.56
N ALA A 356 -19.30 -6.53 -12.65
CA ALA A 356 -20.54 -5.78 -12.65
C ALA A 356 -21.76 -6.57 -12.14
N ASP A 357 -21.77 -7.89 -12.31
CA ASP A 357 -22.86 -8.75 -11.88
C ASP A 357 -22.37 -10.12 -11.41
N ALA A 358 -23.17 -10.80 -10.58
CA ALA A 358 -22.80 -12.09 -10.03
C ALA A 358 -22.62 -13.17 -11.11
N GLY A 359 -23.25 -13.06 -12.28
CA GLY A 359 -23.10 -14.03 -13.36
C GLY A 359 -21.70 -14.04 -13.99
N ALA A 360 -20.98 -12.92 -13.92
CA ALA A 360 -19.61 -12.81 -14.40
C ALA A 360 -18.55 -13.34 -13.41
N VAL A 361 -18.94 -13.72 -12.19
CA VAL A 361 -18.05 -14.41 -11.25
C VAL A 361 -18.02 -15.91 -11.56
N GLY A 362 -16.84 -16.47 -11.78
CA GLY A 362 -16.69 -17.88 -12.10
C GLY A 362 -17.26 -18.83 -11.04
N ALA A 363 -17.72 -20.00 -11.48
CA ALA A 363 -18.26 -21.04 -10.60
C ALA A 363 -17.30 -21.46 -9.45
N PRO A 364 -15.97 -21.57 -9.65
CA PRO A 364 -15.05 -21.94 -8.57
C PRO A 364 -15.07 -20.96 -7.39
N LEU A 365 -15.15 -19.66 -7.64
CA LEU A 365 -15.19 -18.63 -6.60
C LEU A 365 -16.53 -18.65 -5.85
N HIS A 366 -17.65 -18.81 -6.56
CA HIS A 366 -18.97 -19.01 -5.93
C HIS A 366 -19.00 -20.25 -5.05
N ASP A 367 -18.49 -21.37 -5.55
CA ASP A 367 -18.47 -22.62 -4.82
C ASP A 367 -17.58 -22.53 -3.58
N TRP A 368 -16.44 -21.84 -3.68
CA TRP A 368 -15.58 -21.58 -2.52
C TRP A 368 -16.30 -20.71 -1.47
N ALA A 369 -16.92 -19.61 -1.87
CA ALA A 369 -17.67 -18.75 -0.95
C ALA A 369 -18.79 -19.53 -0.24
N ARG A 370 -19.57 -20.31 -1.01
CA ARG A 370 -20.65 -21.15 -0.48
C ARG A 370 -20.15 -22.20 0.51
N ARG A 371 -19.02 -22.87 0.23
CA ARG A 371 -18.40 -23.86 1.14
C ARG A 371 -17.95 -23.24 2.46
N HIS A 372 -17.62 -21.95 2.47
CA HIS A 372 -17.21 -21.21 3.65
C HIS A 372 -18.36 -20.44 4.32
N GLY A 373 -19.60 -20.55 3.81
CA GLY A 373 -20.75 -19.83 4.34
C GLY A 373 -20.69 -18.31 4.12
N LEU A 374 -19.96 -17.87 3.10
CA LEU A 374 -19.76 -16.46 2.77
C LEU A 374 -20.64 -16.04 1.59
N ALA A 375 -21.11 -14.79 1.62
CA ALA A 375 -21.68 -14.13 0.45
C ALA A 375 -20.57 -13.70 -0.50
N VAL A 376 -20.89 -13.60 -1.80
CA VAL A 376 -20.01 -12.98 -2.80
C VAL A 376 -20.39 -11.51 -2.87
N ASP A 377 -19.63 -10.66 -2.18
CA ASP A 377 -19.84 -9.23 -2.23
C ASP A 377 -19.18 -8.68 -3.49
N LEU A 378 -19.92 -7.86 -4.23
CA LEU A 378 -19.43 -7.21 -5.44
C LEU A 378 -19.38 -5.71 -5.18
N PRO A 379 -18.29 -5.17 -4.63
CA PRO A 379 -18.16 -3.72 -4.48
C PRO A 379 -18.44 -2.99 -5.81
N GLY A 380 -17.99 -3.58 -6.92
CA GLY A 380 -18.22 -3.10 -8.29
C GLY A 380 -19.55 -3.54 -8.93
N GLY A 381 -20.36 -4.34 -8.24
CA GLY A 381 -21.67 -4.82 -8.68
C GLY A 381 -22.70 -3.69 -8.63
N GLY A 382 -22.54 -2.73 -9.54
CA GLY A 382 -23.18 -1.42 -9.47
C GLY A 382 -22.24 -0.25 -9.76
N ARG A 383 -21.03 -0.50 -10.30
CA ARG A 383 -20.18 0.55 -10.87
C ARG A 383 -21.01 1.33 -11.88
N ARG A 384 -21.31 2.58 -11.53
CA ARG A 384 -22.12 3.43 -12.40
C ARG A 384 -21.26 3.79 -13.62
N PRO A 385 -21.86 3.98 -14.80
CA PRO A 385 -21.14 4.55 -15.93
C PRO A 385 -20.42 5.82 -15.50
N GLY A 386 -19.11 5.90 -15.70
CA GLY A 386 -18.27 7.04 -15.30
C GLY A 386 -17.59 6.92 -13.93
N GLU A 387 -17.61 5.77 -13.26
CA GLU A 387 -16.89 5.56 -11.99
C GLU A 387 -15.52 4.89 -12.20
N PHE A 388 -14.48 5.48 -11.60
CA PHE A 388 -13.14 4.88 -11.53
C PHE A 388 -13.10 3.74 -10.50
N GLY A 389 -12.13 2.81 -10.60
CA GLY A 389 -12.12 1.54 -9.83
C GLY A 389 -12.07 1.69 -8.32
N PHE A 390 -11.57 2.81 -7.84
CA PHE A 390 -11.51 3.10 -6.41
C PHE A 390 -12.86 3.50 -5.81
N ASP A 391 -13.77 4.07 -6.60
CA ASP A 391 -15.07 4.56 -6.12
C ASP A 391 -15.89 3.48 -5.40
N PRO A 392 -16.19 2.33 -6.03
CA PRO A 392 -16.97 1.27 -5.39
C PRO A 392 -16.27 0.70 -4.15
N VAL A 393 -14.96 0.53 -4.19
CA VAL A 393 -14.20 -0.09 -3.10
C VAL A 393 -14.11 0.84 -1.87
N LEU A 394 -13.96 2.15 -2.08
CA LEU A 394 -14.00 3.14 -1.00
C LEU A 394 -15.38 3.27 -0.36
N ARG A 395 -16.46 3.21 -1.17
CA ARG A 395 -17.83 3.16 -0.65
C ARG A 395 -18.05 1.90 0.19
N ASP A 396 -17.59 0.76 -0.30
CA ASP A 396 -17.69 -0.51 0.40
C ASP A 396 -16.90 -0.54 1.73
N LEU A 397 -15.68 0.01 1.74
CA LEU A 397 -14.89 0.19 2.95
C LEU A 397 -15.61 1.08 3.97
N ALA A 398 -16.28 2.14 3.52
CA ALA A 398 -17.03 3.03 4.40
C ALA A 398 -18.25 2.34 5.04
N GLU A 399 -18.97 1.55 4.24
CA GLU A 399 -20.16 0.82 4.68
C GLU A 399 -19.84 -0.26 5.71
N HIS A 400 -18.77 -1.03 5.49
CA HIS A 400 -18.41 -2.17 6.33
C HIS A 400 -17.36 -1.87 7.40
N GLY A 401 -16.61 -0.77 7.25
CA GLY A 401 -15.65 -0.27 8.21
C GLY A 401 -16.16 1.02 8.85
N ASP A 402 -15.81 2.15 8.24
CA ASP A 402 -16.30 3.47 8.60
C ASP A 402 -15.89 4.54 7.57
N ARG A 403 -16.65 5.64 7.55
CA ARG A 403 -16.43 6.78 6.62
C ARG A 403 -15.10 7.48 6.81
N ARG A 404 -14.58 7.56 8.04
CA ARG A 404 -13.34 8.31 8.32
C ARG A 404 -12.12 7.52 7.85
N THR A 405 -12.10 6.21 8.07
CA THR A 405 -11.11 5.31 7.48
C THR A 405 -11.12 5.42 5.96
N ALA A 406 -12.28 5.36 5.30
CA ALA A 406 -12.36 5.49 3.84
C ALA A 406 -11.83 6.85 3.32
N LEU A 407 -12.17 7.97 3.97
CA LEU A 407 -11.66 9.29 3.60
C LEU A 407 -10.14 9.42 3.82
N THR A 408 -9.63 8.90 4.94
CA THR A 408 -8.18 8.89 5.18
C THR A 408 -7.47 7.98 4.19
N THR A 409 -8.05 6.83 3.82
CA THR A 409 -7.52 5.96 2.77
C THR A 409 -7.46 6.68 1.43
N ALA A 410 -8.54 7.36 1.02
CA ALA A 410 -8.52 8.16 -0.21
C ALA A 410 -7.42 9.23 -0.19
N LYS A 411 -7.25 9.94 0.94
CA LYS A 411 -6.16 10.92 1.11
C LYS A 411 -4.77 10.29 0.96
N PHE A 412 -4.51 9.16 1.62
CA PHE A 412 -3.21 8.49 1.57
C PHE A 412 -2.93 7.78 0.24
N SER A 413 -3.96 7.45 -0.55
CA SER A 413 -3.79 7.03 -1.95
C SER A 413 -3.78 8.21 -2.94
N GLU A 414 -3.81 9.45 -2.44
CA GLU A 414 -3.95 10.70 -3.21
C GLU A 414 -5.11 10.68 -4.23
N TYR A 415 -6.18 9.99 -3.85
CA TYR A 415 -7.38 9.84 -4.65
C TYR A 415 -8.38 10.99 -4.38
N PRO A 416 -8.87 11.69 -5.42
CA PRO A 416 -9.94 12.67 -5.26
C PRO A 416 -11.18 12.00 -4.65
N SER A 417 -11.72 12.56 -3.56
CA SER A 417 -12.86 11.96 -2.84
C SER A 417 -14.07 12.89 -2.74
N ALA A 418 -14.02 14.09 -3.31
CA ALA A 418 -15.07 15.08 -3.20
C ALA A 418 -16.42 14.64 -3.82
N HIS A 419 -16.37 13.72 -4.80
CA HIS A 419 -17.55 13.16 -5.47
C HIS A 419 -18.11 11.92 -4.74
N LEU A 420 -17.43 11.39 -3.72
CA LEU A 420 -17.83 10.17 -3.05
C LEU A 420 -18.97 10.42 -2.05
N GLU A 421 -20.07 9.70 -2.23
CA GLU A 421 -21.14 9.59 -1.24
C GLU A 421 -20.91 8.38 -0.33
N LEU A 422 -20.36 8.64 0.86
CA LEU A 422 -20.00 7.58 1.81
C LEU A 422 -21.09 7.39 2.88
N THR A 423 -21.53 6.15 3.06
CA THR A 423 -22.46 5.69 4.10
C THR A 423 -21.72 4.90 5.19
N GLY A 424 -22.42 4.45 6.23
CA GLY A 424 -21.84 3.64 7.31
C GLY A 424 -21.42 4.45 8.55
N ALA A 425 -20.70 3.78 9.45
CA ALA A 425 -20.28 4.35 10.73
C ALA A 425 -19.39 5.60 10.51
N ALA A 426 -19.44 6.55 11.43
CA ALA A 426 -18.66 7.77 11.29
C ALA A 426 -17.19 7.63 11.74
N TRP A 427 -16.82 6.57 12.47
CA TRP A 427 -15.53 6.47 13.15
C TRP A 427 -15.10 5.01 13.39
N PRO A 428 -13.80 4.67 13.36
CA PRO A 428 -13.32 3.30 13.60
C PRO A 428 -13.40 2.93 15.09
N LEU A 429 -14.55 2.39 15.52
CA LEU A 429 -14.75 2.02 16.92
C LEU A 429 -13.79 0.92 17.38
N ARG A 430 -13.49 -0.06 16.52
CA ARG A 430 -12.60 -1.20 16.87
C ARG A 430 -11.23 -0.73 17.35
N SER A 431 -10.47 -0.06 16.49
CA SER A 431 -9.10 0.36 16.79
C SER A 431 -9.07 1.41 17.90
N THR A 432 -10.11 2.25 18.02
CA THR A 432 -10.27 3.20 19.13
C THR A 432 -10.45 2.50 20.48
N LEU A 433 -11.31 1.47 20.55
CA LEU A 433 -11.52 0.70 21.78
C LEU A 433 -10.27 -0.10 22.17
N LEU A 434 -9.54 -0.64 21.18
CA LEU A 434 -8.26 -1.31 21.43
C LEU A 434 -7.20 -0.35 21.94
N ALA A 435 -7.11 0.86 21.39
CA ALA A 435 -6.23 1.91 21.89
C ALA A 435 -6.58 2.30 23.33
N ALA A 436 -7.87 2.46 23.65
CA ALA A 436 -8.32 2.76 25.00
C ALA A 436 -8.00 1.62 25.99
N ALA A 437 -8.19 0.36 25.57
CA ALA A 437 -7.84 -0.81 26.36
C ALA A 437 -6.32 -0.90 26.61
N ALA A 438 -5.50 -0.67 25.58
CA ALA A 438 -4.05 -0.62 25.69
C ALA A 438 -3.61 0.50 26.65
N ALA A 439 -4.20 1.69 26.55
CA ALA A 439 -3.93 2.80 27.47
C ALA A 439 -4.27 2.43 28.92
N ALA A 440 -5.43 1.80 29.16
CA ALA A 440 -5.82 1.35 30.49
C ALA A 440 -4.84 0.29 31.05
N LEU A 441 -4.40 -0.66 30.21
CA LEU A 441 -3.40 -1.66 30.59
C LEU A 441 -2.07 -1.01 30.97
N SER A 442 -1.59 -0.08 30.14
CA SER A 442 -0.33 0.64 30.37
C SER A 442 -0.37 1.53 31.61
N ILE A 443 -1.51 2.16 31.91
CA ILE A 443 -1.71 2.87 33.19
C ILE A 443 -1.59 1.88 34.36
N GLY A 444 -2.18 0.68 34.24
CA GLY A 444 -2.03 -0.39 35.21
C GLY A 444 -0.56 -0.77 35.47
N VAL A 445 0.24 -0.91 34.41
CA VAL A 445 1.70 -1.13 34.48
C VAL A 445 2.39 0.02 35.22
N GLY A 446 2.05 1.27 34.89
CA GLY A 446 2.58 2.46 35.56
C GLY A 446 2.22 2.57 37.05
N LEU A 447 1.07 2.02 37.47
CA LEU A 447 0.64 1.99 38.87
C LEU A 447 1.29 0.86 39.68
N ALA A 448 1.83 -0.17 39.04
CA ALA A 448 2.40 -1.35 39.70
C ALA A 448 3.52 -1.03 40.72
N PRO A 449 4.50 -0.13 40.44
CA PRO A 449 5.54 0.23 41.42
C PRO A 449 4.97 0.83 42.72
N LEU A 450 3.92 1.64 42.62
CA LEU A 450 3.23 2.21 43.78
C LEU A 450 2.45 1.15 44.56
N ALA A 451 1.79 0.22 43.86
CA ALA A 451 1.06 -0.89 44.47
C ALA A 451 2.00 -1.87 45.19
N ILE A 452 3.08 -2.31 44.55
CA ILE A 452 4.12 -3.17 45.13
C ILE A 452 4.71 -2.51 46.37
N ARG A 453 5.03 -1.21 46.32
CA ARG A 453 5.53 -0.47 47.48
C ARG A 453 4.52 -0.39 48.62
N ARG A 454 3.23 -0.17 48.33
CA ARG A 454 2.16 -0.17 49.34
C ARG A 454 2.04 -1.55 49.99
N ALA A 455 2.08 -2.63 49.21
CA ALA A 455 2.05 -4.00 49.72
C ALA A 455 3.28 -4.34 50.57
N ALA A 456 4.49 -3.98 50.12
CA ALA A 456 5.73 -4.19 50.87
C ALA A 456 5.77 -3.41 52.21
N ARG A 457 5.11 -2.25 52.28
CA ARG A 457 4.94 -1.51 53.55
C ARG A 457 3.95 -2.16 54.50
N ARG A 458 2.88 -2.76 53.98
CA ARG A 458 1.88 -3.47 54.79
C ARG A 458 2.41 -4.80 55.35
N ARG A 459 3.35 -5.44 54.65
CA ARG A 459 4.00 -6.71 55.07
C ARG A 459 5.16 -6.53 56.05
N ARG A 460 5.58 -5.30 56.38
CA ARG A 460 6.56 -5.10 57.46
C ARG A 460 5.88 -5.38 58.81
N PRO A 461 6.36 -6.33 59.62
CA PRO A 461 5.84 -6.53 60.97
C PRO A 461 5.91 -5.22 61.73
N SER A 462 4.85 -4.89 62.47
CA SER A 462 4.93 -3.89 63.52
C SER A 462 5.91 -4.43 64.57
N THR A 463 7.19 -4.06 64.49
CA THR A 463 8.07 -4.13 65.66
C THR A 463 7.54 -3.09 66.63
N ALA A 464 6.52 -3.49 67.37
CA ALA A 464 6.04 -2.80 68.54
C ALA A 464 7.19 -2.77 69.55
N ARG A 465 7.55 -1.54 69.91
CA ARG A 465 8.12 -1.10 71.19
C ARG A 465 8.19 -2.20 72.25
N VAL A 466 9.40 -2.55 72.66
CA VAL A 466 9.68 -2.89 74.06
C VAL A 466 10.90 -2.08 74.48
N SER A 467 10.66 -1.26 75.51
CA SER A 467 11.56 -0.50 76.38
C SER A 467 12.69 0.30 75.75
#